data_AF-A0A2W0BE26-F1
#
_entry.id   AF-A0A2W0BE26-F1
#
_cell.length_a   1.000
_cell.length_b   1.000
_cell.length_c   1.000
_cell.angle_alpha   90.00
_cell.angle_beta   90.00
_cell.angle_gamma   90.00
#
_symmetry.space_group_name_H-M   'P 1'
#
loop_
_entity.id
_entity.type
_entity.pdbx_description
1 polymer ?
#
loop_
_entity_poly.entity_id
_entity_poly.type
_entity_poly.pdbx_seq_one_letter_code
_entity_poly.pdbx_strand_id
1 'polypeptide(L)'
;MAVRTPFIDVQTREERDRDLGFGSLVSQQRHVRLLNRNGSFNVTRKHSGLDALSYHALLTMSWPAFIALLASAYALLNAVFAVIYLSLGADALQTATPPELTPRFLKAFFFSIDTFSTIGYGNIVPVGRAANVVVCVEA
;
A
#
# COMPACT_ATOMS: atom_id res chain seq x y z
N MET A 1 66.50 -17.97 -9.27
CA MET A 1 65.54 -17.28 -10.16
C MET A 1 64.26 -18.12 -10.17
N ALA A 2 63.28 -17.80 -9.32
CA ALA A 2 62.07 -18.61 -9.16
C ALA A 2 61.00 -18.15 -10.15
N VAL A 3 60.64 -19.02 -11.10
CA VAL A 3 59.60 -18.77 -12.09
C VAL A 3 58.25 -18.72 -11.37
N ARG A 4 57.62 -17.54 -11.34
CA ARG A 4 56.22 -17.41 -10.92
C ARG A 4 55.36 -18.00 -12.04
N THR A 5 54.87 -19.22 -11.83
CA THR A 5 53.78 -19.77 -12.65
C THR A 5 52.55 -18.88 -12.52
N PRO A 6 51.91 -18.49 -13.63
CA PRO A 6 50.65 -17.75 -13.57
C PRO A 6 49.58 -18.67 -12.99
N PHE A 7 48.90 -18.21 -11.94
CA PHE A 7 47.71 -18.87 -11.40
C PHE A 7 46.58 -18.66 -12.41
N ILE A 8 46.43 -19.60 -13.35
CA ILE A 8 45.26 -19.64 -14.22
C ILE A 8 44.17 -20.37 -13.44
N ASP A 9 43.24 -19.58 -12.90
CA ASP A 9 42.03 -20.08 -12.24
C ASP A 9 41.08 -20.69 -13.29
N VAL A 10 41.29 -21.97 -13.61
CA VAL A 10 40.40 -22.72 -14.49
C VAL A 10 39.18 -23.16 -13.67
N GLN A 11 38.24 -22.23 -13.49
CA GLN A 11 36.95 -22.51 -12.87
C GLN A 11 36.27 -23.68 -13.60
N THR A 12 36.00 -24.76 -12.88
CA THR A 12 35.35 -25.94 -13.47
C THR A 12 33.91 -25.60 -13.87
N ARG A 13 33.36 -26.31 -14.86
CA ARG A 13 31.99 -26.05 -15.35
C ARG A 13 30.95 -26.20 -14.23
N GLU A 14 31.21 -27.12 -13.29
CA GLU A 14 30.37 -27.34 -12.11
C GLU A 14 30.44 -26.21 -11.08
N GLU A 15 31.57 -25.51 -10.94
CA GLU A 15 31.70 -24.36 -10.03
C GLU A 15 30.96 -23.14 -10.59
N ARG A 16 30.98 -22.96 -11.91
CA ARG A 16 30.16 -21.93 -12.59
C ARG A 16 28.66 -22.19 -12.47
N ASP A 17 28.23 -23.45 -12.58
CA ASP A 17 26.81 -23.82 -12.43
C ASP A 17 26.33 -23.73 -10.96
N ARG A 18 27.26 -23.74 -9.99
CA ARG A 18 26.98 -23.52 -8.55
C ARG A 18 27.15 -22.06 -8.11
N ASP A 19 27.63 -21.18 -8.99
CA ASP A 19 27.73 -19.75 -8.72
C ASP A 19 26.35 -19.11 -8.86
N LEU A 20 25.87 -18.49 -7.78
CA LEU A 20 24.61 -17.73 -7.75
C LEU A 20 24.68 -16.41 -8.56
N GLY A 21 25.70 -16.26 -9.41
CA GLY A 21 25.99 -15.06 -10.21
C GLY A 21 26.87 -14.03 -9.51
N PHE A 22 27.46 -14.36 -8.35
CA PHE A 22 28.31 -13.45 -7.58
C PHE A 22 29.80 -13.58 -7.93
N GLY A 23 30.26 -14.77 -8.33
CA GLY A 23 31.67 -15.05 -8.61
C GLY A 23 32.19 -14.30 -9.84
N SER A 24 31.40 -14.22 -10.91
CA SER A 24 31.83 -13.53 -12.16
C SER A 24 31.89 -12.00 -12.03
N LEU A 25 30.95 -11.38 -11.30
CA LEU A 25 30.89 -9.92 -11.14
C LEU A 25 31.92 -9.39 -10.14
N VAL A 26 32.16 -10.11 -9.03
CA VAL A 26 33.16 -9.74 -8.03
C VAL A 26 34.59 -9.93 -8.55
N SER A 27 34.79 -10.93 -9.42
CA SER A 27 36.07 -11.19 -10.08
C SER A 27 36.42 -10.13 -11.15
N GLN A 28 35.45 -9.70 -11.95
CA GLN A 28 35.68 -8.70 -13.01
C GLN A 28 35.72 -7.25 -12.50
N GLN A 29 34.94 -6.91 -11.46
CA GLN A 29 34.91 -5.55 -10.89
C GLN A 29 35.63 -5.50 -9.55
N ARG A 30 36.95 -5.31 -9.62
CA ARG A 30 37.82 -5.05 -8.47
C ARG A 30 37.21 -3.90 -7.63
N HIS A 31 36.67 -4.21 -6.44
CA HIS A 31 36.18 -3.30 -5.39
C HIS A 31 34.68 -2.91 -5.31
N VAL A 32 33.71 -3.70 -5.80
CA VAL A 32 32.30 -3.46 -5.40
C VAL A 32 32.04 -4.03 -3.99
N ARG A 33 31.77 -3.14 -3.02
CA ARG A 33 31.45 -3.51 -1.64
C ARG A 33 29.97 -3.89 -1.54
N LEU A 34 29.66 -5.16 -1.26
CA LEU A 34 28.29 -5.65 -1.05
C LEU A 34 27.71 -5.26 0.31
N LEU A 35 28.58 -4.90 1.27
CA LEU A 35 28.21 -4.49 2.62
C LEU A 35 28.87 -3.15 2.95
N ASN A 36 28.07 -2.22 3.46
CA ASN A 36 28.52 -0.94 3.99
C ASN A 36 29.21 -1.13 5.35
N ARG A 37 29.96 -0.11 5.80
CA ARG A 37 30.68 -0.15 7.09
C ARG A 37 29.76 -0.30 8.31
N ASN A 38 28.49 0.08 8.15
CA ASN A 38 27.44 -0.05 9.17
C ASN A 38 26.72 -1.41 9.13
N GLY A 39 27.17 -2.36 8.31
CA GLY A 39 26.56 -3.68 8.19
C GLY A 39 25.34 -3.75 7.27
N SER A 40 24.90 -2.64 6.67
CA SER A 40 23.81 -2.66 5.69
C SER A 40 24.28 -3.18 4.33
N PHE A 41 23.40 -3.88 3.60
CA PHE A 41 23.68 -4.35 2.25
C PHE A 41 23.63 -3.20 1.24
N ASN A 42 24.63 -3.13 0.36
CA ASN A 42 24.65 -2.19 -0.77
C ASN A 42 23.93 -2.81 -1.98
N VAL A 43 22.66 -3.14 -1.78
CA VAL A 43 21.79 -3.78 -2.77
C VAL A 43 20.51 -2.97 -2.87
N THR A 44 20.25 -2.39 -4.04
CA THR A 44 18.98 -1.74 -4.34
C THR A 44 18.08 -2.74 -5.05
N ARG A 45 17.03 -3.19 -4.36
CA ARG A 45 15.97 -3.97 -5.02
C ARG A 45 15.11 -3.02 -5.82
N LYS A 46 14.98 -3.25 -7.13
CA LYS A 46 13.94 -2.59 -7.93
C LYS A 46 12.61 -3.26 -7.59
N HIS A 47 11.91 -2.71 -6.60
CA HIS A 47 10.54 -3.10 -6.30
C HIS A 47 9.58 -2.52 -7.34
N SER A 48 8.55 -3.29 -7.68
CA SER A 48 7.42 -2.82 -8.48
C SER A 48 6.60 -1.80 -7.68
N GLY A 49 5.83 -0.92 -8.33
CA GLY A 49 4.98 0.05 -7.62
C GLY A 49 3.93 -0.60 -6.71
N LEU A 50 3.54 -1.85 -6.98
CA LEU A 50 2.59 -2.61 -6.17
C LEU A 50 3.23 -3.26 -4.94
N ASP A 51 4.56 -3.38 -4.90
CA ASP A 51 5.27 -3.94 -3.74
C ASP A 51 5.10 -3.04 -2.51
N ALA A 52 4.82 -1.74 -2.72
CA ALA A 52 4.52 -0.78 -1.67
C ALA A 52 3.21 -1.08 -0.92
N LEU A 53 2.30 -1.85 -1.51
CA LEU A 53 1.04 -2.30 -0.89
C LEU A 53 1.16 -3.71 -0.30
N SER A 54 2.33 -4.34 -0.36
CA SER A 54 2.55 -5.63 0.28
C SER A 54 2.45 -5.51 1.79
N TYR A 55 2.00 -6.59 2.45
CA TYR A 55 1.93 -6.66 3.91
C TYR A 55 3.27 -6.31 4.57
N HIS A 56 4.39 -6.76 4.00
CA HIS A 56 5.73 -6.44 4.48
C HIS A 56 6.07 -4.96 4.34
N ALA A 57 5.71 -4.32 3.22
CA ALA A 57 5.95 -2.89 3.03
C ALA A 57 5.21 -2.05 4.08
N LEU A 58 3.95 -2.39 4.37
CA LEU A 58 3.14 -1.73 5.40
C LEU A 58 3.78 -1.81 6.79
N LEU A 59 4.33 -2.97 7.17
CA LEU A 59 4.99 -3.17 8.47
C LEU A 59 6.34 -2.46 8.61
N THR A 60 7.05 -2.25 7.49
CA THR A 60 8.37 -1.61 7.48
C THR A 60 8.31 -0.09 7.26
N MET A 61 7.11 0.45 7.04
CA MET A 61 6.90 1.87 6.77
C MET A 61 7.17 2.72 8.02
N SER A 62 7.56 3.98 7.82
CA SER A 62 7.63 4.92 8.94
C SER A 62 6.23 5.22 9.47
N TRP A 63 6.09 5.42 10.79
CA TRP A 63 4.81 5.71 11.44
C TRP A 63 4.00 6.83 10.78
N PRO A 64 4.57 8.00 10.43
CA PRO A 64 3.80 9.06 9.79
C PRO A 64 3.27 8.67 8.41
N ALA A 65 4.07 7.94 7.63
CA ALA A 65 3.68 7.50 6.29
C ALA A 65 2.59 6.42 6.36
N PHE A 66 2.68 5.51 7.32
CA PHE A 66 1.64 4.51 7.58
C PHE A 66 0.31 5.16 7.97
N ILE A 67 0.33 6.11 8.92
CA ILE A 67 -0.87 6.85 9.34
C ILE A 67 -1.47 7.63 8.18
N ALA A 68 -0.66 8.33 7.39
CA ALA A 68 -1.13 9.08 6.23
C ALA A 68 -1.77 8.17 5.17
N LEU A 69 -1.15 7.00 4.91
CA LEU A 69 -1.70 6.00 3.99
C LEU A 69 -3.05 5.48 4.49
N LEU A 70 -3.14 5.11 5.76
CA LEU A 70 -4.37 4.61 6.38
C LEU A 70 -5.48 5.66 6.34
N ALA A 71 -5.18 6.90 6.73
CA ALA A 71 -6.14 8.01 6.69
C ALA A 71 -6.63 8.29 5.26
N SER A 72 -5.73 8.24 4.27
CA SER A 72 -6.07 8.47 2.87
C SER A 72 -6.93 7.34 2.31
N ALA A 73 -6.59 6.08 2.61
CA ALA A 73 -7.37 4.92 2.19
C ALA A 73 -8.77 4.94 2.81
N TYR A 74 -8.86 5.26 4.10
CA TYR A 74 -10.12 5.44 4.81
C TYR A 74 -10.98 6.54 4.17
N ALA A 75 -10.42 7.73 3.96
CA ALA A 75 -11.14 8.83 3.33
C ALA A 75 -11.57 8.51 1.89
N LEU A 76 -10.72 7.83 1.11
CA LEU A 76 -11.05 7.45 -0.26
C LEU A 76 -12.19 6.43 -0.30
N LEU A 77 -12.15 5.41 0.55
CA LEU A 77 -13.21 4.39 0.64
C LEU A 77 -14.55 5.03 0.97
N ASN A 78 -14.60 5.87 2.01
CA ASN A 78 -15.83 6.57 2.40
C ASN A 78 -16.30 7.56 1.31
N ALA A 79 -15.38 8.19 0.58
CA ALA A 79 -15.73 9.05 -0.55
C ALA A 79 -16.36 8.26 -1.71
N VAL A 80 -15.90 7.03 -1.97
CA VAL A 80 -16.51 6.15 -2.98
C VAL A 80 -17.95 5.81 -2.59
N PHE A 81 -18.18 5.40 -1.35
CA PHE A 81 -19.54 5.12 -0.87
C PHE A 81 -20.43 6.37 -0.87
N ALA A 82 -19.89 7.53 -0.49
CA ALA A 82 -20.61 8.80 -0.59
C ALA A 82 -21.10 9.08 -2.02
N VAL A 83 -20.26 8.84 -3.04
CA VAL A 83 -20.66 8.99 -4.44
C VAL A 83 -21.73 7.97 -4.84
N ILE A 84 -21.64 6.72 -4.36
CA ILE A 84 -22.68 5.71 -4.59
C ILE A 84 -24.01 6.17 -3.99
N TYR A 85 -24.04 6.65 -2.74
CA TYR A 85 -25.26 7.17 -2.11
C TYR A 85 -25.85 8.36 -2.87
N LEU A 86 -25.01 9.28 -3.35
CA LEU A 86 -25.47 10.40 -4.18
C LEU A 86 -26.08 9.95 -5.51
N SER A 87 -25.56 8.87 -6.10
CA SER A 87 -26.08 8.31 -7.35
C SER A 87 -27.47 7.68 -7.20
N LEU A 88 -27.86 7.28 -5.98
CA LEU A 88 -29.19 6.74 -5.68
C LEU A 88 -30.29 7.81 -5.58
N GLY A 89 -29.92 9.09 -5.62
CA GLY A 89 -30.87 10.21 -5.58
C GLY A 89 -30.82 11.01 -4.27
N ALA A 90 -31.53 12.14 -4.24
CA ALA A 90 -31.56 13.01 -3.06
C ALA A 90 -32.30 12.39 -1.87
N ASP A 91 -33.27 11.53 -2.16
CA ASP A 91 -34.16 10.93 -1.16
C ASP A 91 -33.59 9.65 -0.54
N ALA A 92 -32.42 9.19 -1.00
CA ALA A 92 -31.77 7.98 -0.49
C ALA A 92 -31.24 8.14 0.94
N LEU A 93 -30.96 9.37 1.38
CA LEU A 93 -30.53 9.70 2.73
C LEU A 93 -31.44 10.76 3.35
N GLN A 94 -32.07 10.45 4.47
CA GLN A 94 -32.87 11.41 5.24
C GLN A 94 -32.12 11.90 6.47
N THR A 95 -32.37 13.14 6.88
CA THR A 95 -31.78 13.78 8.06
C THR A 95 -32.87 14.11 9.05
N ALA A 96 -32.63 13.90 10.34
CA ALA A 96 -33.59 14.18 11.41
C ALA A 96 -33.80 15.69 11.68
N THR A 97 -32.78 16.51 11.42
CA THR A 97 -32.78 17.98 11.61
C THR A 97 -33.03 18.76 10.30
N PRO A 98 -33.51 20.02 10.36
CA PRO A 98 -33.82 20.87 9.19
C PRO A 98 -32.63 21.02 8.25
N PRO A 99 -32.83 21.49 6.99
CA PRO A 99 -31.80 21.45 5.97
C PRO A 99 -30.57 22.26 6.42
N GLU A 100 -29.55 21.53 6.83
CA GLU A 100 -28.24 22.11 7.09
C GLU A 100 -27.69 22.70 5.79
N LEU A 101 -26.93 23.79 5.92
CA LEU A 101 -26.11 24.36 4.85
C LEU A 101 -25.00 23.39 4.36
N THR A 102 -24.93 22.19 4.94
CA THR A 102 -23.96 21.15 4.61
C THR A 102 -24.16 20.67 3.18
N PRO A 103 -23.11 20.73 2.32
CA PRO A 103 -23.13 20.16 0.98
C PRO A 103 -23.59 18.70 0.99
N ARG A 104 -24.41 18.32 0.00
CA ARG A 104 -24.96 16.95 -0.13
C ARG A 104 -23.89 15.86 -0.11
N PHE A 105 -22.72 16.12 -0.70
CA PHE A 105 -21.58 15.20 -0.65
C PHE A 105 -21.06 14.99 0.76
N LEU A 106 -20.85 16.06 1.54
CA LEU A 106 -20.36 15.93 2.91
C LEU A 106 -21.36 15.18 3.79
N LYS A 107 -22.66 15.39 3.58
CA LYS A 107 -23.70 14.61 4.25
C LYS A 107 -23.58 13.11 3.95
N ALA A 108 -23.45 12.72 2.68
CA ALA A 108 -23.28 11.33 2.28
C ALA A 108 -21.94 10.73 2.77
N PHE A 109 -20.88 11.55 2.80
CA PHE A 109 -19.56 11.16 3.28
C PHE A 109 -19.54 10.90 4.79
N PHE A 110 -20.17 11.77 5.59
CA PHE A 110 -20.29 11.53 7.03
C PHE A 110 -21.21 10.35 7.34
N PHE A 111 -22.28 10.16 6.57
CA PHE A 111 -23.10 8.95 6.68
C PHE A 111 -22.31 7.66 6.42
N SER A 112 -21.46 7.67 5.38
CA SER A 112 -20.56 6.57 5.07
C SER A 112 -19.57 6.31 6.23
N ILE A 113 -18.96 7.36 6.78
CA ILE A 113 -18.11 7.25 7.97
C ILE A 113 -18.85 6.62 9.14
N ASP A 114 -20.05 7.10 9.47
CA ASP A 114 -20.86 6.59 10.58
C ASP A 114 -21.22 5.11 10.40
N THR A 115 -21.44 4.69 9.15
CA THR A 115 -21.78 3.31 8.78
C THR A 115 -20.55 2.41 8.84
N PHE A 116 -19.48 2.75 8.14
CA PHE A 116 -18.25 1.96 8.05
C PHE A 116 -17.53 1.84 9.40
N SER A 117 -17.56 2.90 10.22
CA SER A 117 -17.01 2.86 11.59
C SER A 117 -17.96 2.22 12.61
N THR A 118 -19.18 1.86 12.19
CA THR A 118 -20.24 1.31 13.05
C THR A 118 -20.66 2.24 14.19
N ILE A 119 -20.42 3.55 14.06
CA ILE A 119 -20.84 4.56 15.03
C ILE A 119 -22.37 4.73 14.98
N GLY A 120 -22.92 4.94 13.78
CA GLY A 120 -24.36 5.02 13.55
C GLY A 120 -25.13 5.99 14.47
N TYR A 121 -24.75 7.27 14.51
CA TYR A 121 -25.41 8.27 15.38
C TYR A 121 -26.93 8.38 15.18
N GLY A 122 -27.45 7.93 14.04
CA GLY A 122 -28.88 7.93 13.71
C GLY A 122 -29.43 9.29 13.25
N ASN A 123 -28.57 10.30 13.12
CA ASN A 123 -28.96 11.62 12.61
C ASN A 123 -29.21 11.62 11.09
N ILE A 124 -28.50 10.76 10.36
CA ILE A 124 -28.69 10.50 8.94
C ILE A 124 -29.03 9.02 8.78
N VAL A 125 -30.12 8.72 8.04
CA VAL A 125 -30.61 7.34 7.87
C VAL A 125 -30.81 7.00 6.39
N PRO A 126 -30.51 5.76 5.98
CA PRO A 126 -30.74 5.30 4.62
C PRO A 126 -32.23 5.06 4.38
N VAL A 127 -32.72 5.46 3.21
CA VAL A 127 -34.13 5.32 2.85
C VAL A 127 -34.29 4.56 1.54
N GLY A 128 -35.21 3.60 1.56
CA GLY A 128 -35.47 2.72 0.43
C GLY A 128 -34.54 1.51 0.37
N ARG A 129 -34.92 0.53 -0.46
CA ARG A 129 -34.25 -0.79 -0.51
C ARG A 129 -32.83 -0.68 -1.07
N ALA A 130 -32.61 0.17 -2.08
CA ALA A 130 -31.31 0.34 -2.71
C ALA A 130 -30.26 0.91 -1.74
N ALA A 131 -30.61 1.97 -0.99
CA ALA A 131 -29.71 2.56 0.01
C ALA A 131 -29.36 1.56 1.12
N ASN A 132 -30.35 0.80 1.61
CA ASN A 132 -30.12 -0.22 2.63
C ASN A 132 -29.24 -1.38 2.13
N VAL A 133 -29.33 -1.76 0.85
CA VAL A 133 -28.40 -2.75 0.27
C VAL A 133 -26.97 -2.22 0.23
N VAL A 134 -26.77 -0.94 -0.10
CA VAL A 134 -25.43 -0.33 -0.07
C VAL A 134 -24.86 -0.33 1.34
N VAL A 135 -25.67 -0.01 2.36
CA VAL A 135 -25.28 -0.10 3.77
C VAL A 135 -24.82 -1.51 4.14
N CYS A 136 -25.52 -2.57 3.68
CA CYS A 136 -25.10 -3.95 3.90
C CYS A 136 -23.80 -4.34 3.21
N VAL A 137 -23.42 -3.66 2.12
CA VAL A 137 -22.15 -3.89 1.41
C VAL A 137 -21.01 -3.09 2.04
N GLU A 138 -21.33 -1.95 2.65
CA GLU A 138 -20.37 -1.06 3.29
C GLU A 138 -19.92 -1.54 4.68
N ALA A 139 -20.85 -2.09 5.47
CA ALA A 139 -20.61 -2.60 6.83
C ALA A 139 -19.85 -3.93 6.85
#